data_AF-A0A6L7MDC2-F1
#
_entry.id   AF-A0A6L7MDC2-F1
#
_cell.length_a   1.000
_cell.length_b   1.000
_cell.length_c   1.000
_cell.angle_alpha   90.00
_cell.angle_beta   90.00
_cell.angle_gamma   90.00
#
_symmetry.space_group_name_H-M   'P 1'
#
loop_
_entity.id
_entity.type
_entity.pdbx_description
1 polymer ?
#
loop_
_entity_poly.entity_id
_entity_poly.type
_entity_poly.pdbx_seq_one_letter_code
_entity_poly.pdbx_strand_id
1 'polypeptide(L)'
;MDNLYRLVNLMQLLRDPERGCPWDNRQTFASLVPYTIEEVYEVAAAIDKQDFPLLREELGDLLLQIVFYAQMAREQDLFDLDDVARSISDKLVRRHPNIFEEQAGPGGATWDDIKEAERRAKPGSGALLDDIPDALPQLLRAWKIQERAASVGFDWQEARPVLSKIAEELTELEEALAAEDAQDRLAEELGDLLFSAVNLGRHLDISAEDALRKSNEKFRRRFRCVEQQMAQQGKSLANCSMEEMEQAWQAAKLE
;
A
#
# COMPACT_ATOMS: atom_id res chain seq x y z
N MET A 1 -10.40 -9.07 -26.38
CA MET A 1 -11.64 -8.61 -25.70
C MET A 1 -12.54 -9.76 -25.25
N ASP A 2 -12.54 -10.92 -25.92
CA ASP A 2 -13.42 -12.06 -25.59
C ASP A 2 -13.35 -12.56 -24.11
N ASN A 3 -12.14 -12.68 -23.55
CA ASN A 3 -11.98 -13.17 -22.17
C ASN A 3 -12.46 -12.21 -21.09
N LEU A 4 -12.45 -10.89 -21.32
CA LEU A 4 -12.95 -9.92 -20.35
C LEU A 4 -14.48 -9.97 -20.29
N TYR A 5 -15.13 -10.05 -21.44
CA TYR A 5 -16.58 -10.28 -21.51
C TYR A 5 -16.98 -11.60 -20.85
N ARG A 6 -16.20 -12.66 -21.09
CA ARG A 6 -16.39 -13.95 -20.40
C ARG A 6 -16.32 -13.78 -18.89
N LEU A 7 -15.33 -13.07 -18.35
CA LEU A 7 -15.19 -12.84 -16.90
C LEU A 7 -16.40 -12.08 -16.33
N VAL A 8 -16.83 -11.01 -17.00
CA VAL A 8 -18.03 -10.24 -16.61
C VAL A 8 -19.27 -11.13 -16.59
N ASN A 9 -19.47 -11.95 -17.63
CA ASN A 9 -20.61 -12.86 -17.70
C ASN A 9 -20.55 -13.95 -16.62
N LEU A 10 -19.36 -14.47 -16.30
CA LEU A 10 -19.17 -15.42 -15.20
C LEU A 10 -19.54 -14.77 -13.87
N MET A 11 -19.11 -13.54 -13.61
CA MET A 11 -19.46 -12.82 -12.38
C MET A 11 -20.97 -12.57 -12.27
N GLN A 12 -21.64 -12.23 -13.37
CA GLN A 12 -23.11 -12.13 -13.41
C GLN A 12 -23.79 -13.45 -13.04
N LEU A 13 -23.29 -14.58 -13.54
CA LEU A 13 -23.83 -15.90 -13.20
C LEU A 13 -23.55 -16.27 -11.74
N LEU A 14 -22.36 -15.98 -11.23
CA LEU A 14 -22.00 -16.22 -9.82
C LEU A 14 -22.86 -15.39 -8.86
N ARG A 15 -23.28 -14.20 -9.28
CA ARG A 15 -24.14 -13.30 -8.50
C ARG A 15 -25.62 -13.31 -8.91
N ASP A 16 -26.04 -14.31 -9.68
CA ASP A 16 -27.45 -14.52 -10.01
C ASP A 16 -28.23 -14.78 -8.70
N PRO A 17 -29.30 -14.03 -8.38
CA PRO A 17 -30.01 -14.17 -7.11
C PRO A 17 -30.66 -15.55 -6.89
N GLU A 18 -30.95 -16.29 -7.95
CA GLU A 18 -31.64 -17.58 -7.89
C GLU A 18 -30.68 -18.77 -8.01
N ARG A 19 -29.68 -18.66 -8.89
CA ARG A 19 -28.79 -19.78 -9.27
C ARG A 19 -27.32 -19.52 -8.96
N GLY A 20 -26.99 -18.32 -8.49
CA GLY A 20 -25.64 -17.91 -8.17
C GLY A 20 -25.09 -18.60 -6.93
N CYS A 21 -23.82 -18.33 -6.66
CA CYS A 21 -23.11 -18.80 -5.50
C CYS A 21 -23.59 -18.06 -4.24
N PRO A 22 -24.03 -18.77 -3.17
CA PRO A 22 -24.49 -18.13 -1.94
C PRO A 22 -23.42 -17.27 -1.25
N TRP A 23 -22.13 -17.59 -1.42
CA TRP A 23 -21.06 -16.77 -0.87
C TRP A 23 -20.92 -15.47 -1.64
N ASP A 24 -20.90 -15.52 -2.98
CA ASP A 24 -20.79 -14.34 -3.83
C ASP A 24 -21.98 -13.41 -3.58
N ASN A 25 -23.20 -13.91 -3.63
CA ASN A 25 -24.43 -13.13 -3.40
C ASN A 25 -24.49 -12.40 -2.05
N ARG A 26 -23.80 -12.89 -1.02
CA ARG A 26 -23.75 -12.23 0.30
C ARG A 26 -22.71 -11.12 0.41
N GLN A 27 -21.81 -10.99 -0.57
CA GLN A 27 -20.79 -9.96 -0.54
C GLN A 27 -21.39 -8.56 -0.74
N THR A 28 -20.72 -7.59 -0.13
CA THR A 28 -21.01 -6.16 -0.20
C THR A 28 -19.72 -5.42 -0.56
N PHE A 29 -19.83 -4.13 -0.92
CA PHE A 29 -18.63 -3.30 -1.14
C PHE A 29 -17.64 -3.37 0.03
N ALA A 30 -18.14 -3.29 1.27
CA ALA A 30 -17.32 -3.31 2.46
C ALA A 30 -16.68 -4.68 2.73
N SER A 31 -17.40 -5.78 2.52
CA SER A 31 -16.87 -7.13 2.80
C SER A 31 -15.77 -7.56 1.84
N LEU A 32 -15.69 -6.95 0.64
CA LEU A 32 -14.63 -7.24 -0.34
C LEU A 32 -13.33 -6.45 -0.13
N VAL A 33 -13.34 -5.39 0.69
CA VAL A 33 -12.16 -4.55 0.90
C VAL A 33 -10.95 -5.34 1.41
N PRO A 34 -11.07 -6.23 2.42
CA PRO A 34 -9.92 -6.99 2.90
C PRO A 34 -9.28 -7.85 1.80
N TYR A 35 -10.10 -8.51 0.98
CA TYR A 35 -9.63 -9.33 -0.13
C TYR A 35 -8.91 -8.49 -1.19
N THR A 36 -9.46 -7.32 -1.54
CA THR A 36 -8.80 -6.41 -2.50
C THR A 36 -7.43 -5.95 -2.01
N ILE A 37 -7.29 -5.70 -0.70
CA ILE A 37 -6.00 -5.34 -0.11
C ILE A 37 -5.04 -6.53 -0.18
N GLU A 38 -5.51 -7.73 0.15
CA GLU A 38 -4.73 -8.97 0.06
C GLU A 38 -4.15 -9.19 -1.35
N GLU A 39 -4.98 -9.14 -2.39
CA GLU A 39 -4.53 -9.32 -3.78
C GLU A 39 -3.48 -8.28 -4.20
N VAL A 40 -3.58 -7.03 -3.73
CA VAL A 40 -2.58 -6.00 -4.01
C VAL A 40 -1.22 -6.36 -3.40
N TYR A 41 -1.21 -6.94 -2.19
CA TYR A 41 0.03 -7.38 -1.55
C TYR A 41 0.59 -8.65 -2.19
N GLU A 42 -0.25 -9.57 -2.69
CA GLU A 42 0.21 -10.75 -3.42
C GLU A 42 0.81 -10.37 -4.79
N VAL A 43 0.21 -9.43 -5.53
CA VAL A 43 0.81 -8.82 -6.72
C VAL A 43 2.20 -8.25 -6.40
N ALA A 44 2.31 -7.48 -5.31
CA ALA A 44 3.59 -6.91 -4.88
C ALA A 44 4.63 -8.00 -4.52
N ALA A 45 4.19 -9.09 -3.88
CA ALA A 45 5.04 -10.23 -3.54
C ALA A 45 5.53 -10.99 -4.77
N ALA A 46 4.67 -11.18 -5.78
CA ALA A 46 5.02 -11.83 -7.04
C ALA A 46 6.06 -11.00 -7.83
N ILE A 47 5.90 -9.66 -7.86
CA ILE A 47 6.87 -8.74 -8.49
C ILE A 47 8.24 -8.83 -7.80
N ASP A 48 8.27 -8.79 -6.47
CA ASP A 48 9.53 -8.86 -5.72
C ASP A 48 10.30 -10.16 -5.95
N LYS A 49 9.58 -11.26 -6.18
CA LYS A 49 10.17 -12.58 -6.51
C LYS A 49 10.50 -12.73 -8.00
N GLN A 50 10.12 -11.77 -8.83
CA GLN A 50 10.15 -11.87 -10.30
C GLN A 50 9.43 -13.13 -10.83
N ASP A 51 8.39 -13.57 -10.12
CA ASP A 51 7.58 -14.72 -10.49
C ASP A 51 6.47 -14.28 -11.44
N PHE A 52 6.79 -14.19 -12.74
CA PHE A 52 5.84 -13.71 -13.75
C PHE A 52 4.61 -14.62 -13.94
N PRO A 53 4.73 -15.96 -13.86
CA PRO A 53 3.55 -16.83 -13.82
C PRO A 53 2.60 -16.50 -12.67
N LEU A 54 3.11 -16.36 -11.45
CA LEU A 54 2.32 -15.99 -10.28
C LEU A 54 1.75 -14.57 -10.45
N LEU A 55 2.56 -13.61 -10.89
CA LEU A 55 2.10 -12.24 -11.13
C LEU A 55 0.89 -12.18 -12.06
N ARG A 56 0.84 -13.03 -13.09
CA ARG A 56 -0.31 -13.10 -14.00
C ARG A 56 -1.57 -13.63 -13.30
N GLU A 57 -1.42 -14.57 -12.37
CA GLU A 57 -2.50 -15.12 -11.55
C GLU A 57 -3.03 -14.04 -10.60
N GLU A 58 -2.16 -13.41 -9.81
CA GLU A 58 -2.53 -12.37 -8.84
C GLU A 58 -3.14 -11.12 -9.52
N LEU A 59 -2.65 -10.74 -10.71
CA LEU A 59 -3.30 -9.68 -11.51
C LEU A 59 -4.69 -10.08 -11.99
N GLY A 60 -4.93 -11.37 -12.21
CA GLY A 60 -6.24 -11.93 -12.51
C GLY A 60 -7.18 -11.85 -11.32
N ASP A 61 -6.70 -12.15 -10.12
CA ASP A 61 -7.48 -12.07 -8.88
C ASP A 61 -7.78 -10.61 -8.50
N LEU A 62 -6.82 -9.69 -8.66
CA LEU A 62 -7.07 -8.27 -8.53
C LEU A 62 -8.09 -7.76 -9.57
N LEU A 63 -8.03 -8.24 -10.81
CA LEU A 63 -9.03 -7.93 -11.84
C LEU A 63 -10.41 -8.49 -11.47
N LEU A 64 -10.48 -9.68 -10.88
CA LEU A 64 -11.72 -10.27 -10.38
C LEU A 64 -12.39 -9.34 -9.37
N GLN A 65 -11.65 -8.75 -8.42
CA GLN A 65 -12.20 -7.80 -7.45
C GLN A 65 -12.83 -6.58 -8.14
N ILE A 66 -12.17 -6.01 -9.15
CA ILE A 66 -12.69 -4.87 -9.93
C ILE A 66 -14.00 -5.24 -10.62
N VAL A 67 -14.06 -6.42 -11.25
CA VAL A 67 -15.27 -6.92 -11.92
C VAL A 67 -16.39 -7.19 -10.90
N PHE A 68 -16.05 -7.70 -9.72
CA PHE A 68 -16.99 -7.94 -8.64
C PHE A 68 -17.65 -6.63 -8.17
N TYR A 69 -16.85 -5.59 -7.92
CA TYR A 69 -17.37 -4.26 -7.55
C TYR A 69 -18.26 -3.67 -8.64
N ALA A 70 -17.82 -3.75 -9.90
CA ALA A 70 -18.61 -3.27 -11.03
C ALA A 70 -19.94 -4.02 -11.18
N GLN A 71 -19.95 -5.34 -10.92
CA GLN A 71 -21.17 -6.13 -10.94
C GLN A 71 -22.14 -5.73 -9.81
N MET A 72 -21.66 -5.56 -8.58
CA MET A 72 -22.49 -5.08 -7.47
C MET A 72 -23.03 -3.65 -7.68
N ALA A 73 -22.23 -2.78 -8.29
CA ALA A 73 -22.66 -1.42 -8.64
C ALA A 73 -23.73 -1.45 -9.72
N ARG A 74 -23.59 -2.33 -10.72
CA ARG A 74 -24.58 -2.52 -11.77
C ARG A 74 -25.90 -3.08 -11.23
N GLU A 75 -25.85 -4.01 -10.28
CA GLU A 75 -27.05 -4.54 -9.59
C GLU A 75 -27.85 -3.44 -8.85
N GLN A 76 -27.21 -2.32 -8.55
CA GLN A 76 -27.79 -1.17 -7.86
C GLN A 76 -28.01 0.04 -8.79
N ASP A 77 -27.89 -0.14 -10.10
CA ASP A 77 -27.99 0.92 -11.12
C ASP A 77 -27.06 2.13 -10.87
N LEU A 78 -25.88 1.91 -10.28
CA LEU A 78 -24.92 2.97 -9.93
C LEU A 78 -23.93 3.25 -11.07
N PHE A 79 -23.24 2.21 -11.53
CA PHE A 79 -22.27 2.22 -12.64
C PHE A 79 -21.91 0.78 -13.01
N ASP A 80 -21.27 0.56 -14.16
CA ASP A 80 -20.75 -0.75 -14.56
C ASP A 80 -19.24 -0.73 -14.89
N LEU A 81 -18.72 -1.85 -15.41
CA LEU A 81 -17.29 -1.99 -15.73
C LEU A 81 -16.88 -1.06 -16.88
N ASP A 82 -17.77 -0.78 -17.84
CA ASP A 82 -17.49 0.14 -18.93
C ASP A 82 -17.36 1.57 -18.41
N ASP A 83 -18.22 1.98 -17.47
CA ASP A 83 -18.11 3.28 -16.82
C ASP A 83 -16.78 3.42 -16.04
N VAL A 84 -16.33 2.37 -15.34
CA VAL A 84 -15.02 2.35 -14.67
C VAL A 84 -13.88 2.53 -15.69
N ALA A 85 -13.91 1.77 -16.79
CA ALA A 85 -12.90 1.84 -17.85
C ALA A 85 -12.91 3.21 -18.54
N ARG A 86 -14.08 3.78 -18.81
CA ARG A 86 -14.27 5.11 -19.40
C ARG A 86 -13.69 6.19 -18.48
N SER A 87 -14.01 6.15 -17.20
CA SER A 87 -13.53 7.11 -16.20
C SER A 87 -11.99 7.20 -16.13
N ILE A 88 -11.30 6.06 -16.14
CA ILE A 88 -9.83 6.05 -16.16
C ILE A 88 -9.28 6.45 -17.54
N SER A 89 -9.92 6.03 -18.63
CA SER A 89 -9.49 6.37 -20.00
C SER A 89 -9.57 7.88 -20.25
N ASP A 90 -10.71 8.51 -19.94
CA ASP A 90 -10.90 9.96 -20.08
C ASP A 90 -9.90 10.73 -19.21
N LYS A 91 -9.64 10.25 -17.99
CA LYS A 91 -8.64 10.83 -17.10
C LYS A 91 -7.22 10.72 -17.66
N LEU A 92 -6.85 9.57 -18.24
CA LEU A 92 -5.53 9.37 -18.83
C LEU A 92 -5.33 10.27 -20.05
N VAL A 93 -6.32 10.40 -20.93
CA VAL A 93 -6.28 11.32 -22.07
C VAL A 93 -6.09 12.76 -21.57
N ARG A 94 -6.91 13.19 -20.62
CA ARG A 94 -6.87 14.56 -20.08
C ARG A 94 -5.57 14.90 -19.33
N ARG A 95 -4.92 13.93 -18.70
CA ARG A 95 -3.66 14.12 -17.96
C ARG A 95 -2.40 13.95 -18.81
N HIS A 96 -2.54 13.53 -20.07
CA HIS A 96 -1.40 13.38 -20.99
C HIS A 96 -1.66 14.12 -22.31
N PRO A 97 -1.95 15.44 -22.29
CA PRO A 97 -2.20 16.20 -23.51
C PRO A 97 -1.02 16.09 -24.49
N ASN A 98 0.22 15.98 -23.99
CA ASN A 98 1.41 15.82 -24.84
C ASN A 98 1.42 14.54 -25.70
N ILE A 99 0.65 13.52 -25.33
CA ILE A 99 0.55 12.25 -26.06
C ILE A 99 -0.67 12.26 -26.99
N PHE A 100 -1.76 12.90 -26.57
CA PHE A 100 -3.08 12.80 -27.23
C PHE A 100 -3.54 14.08 -27.95
N GLU A 101 -2.86 15.22 -27.76
CA GLU A 101 -3.10 16.47 -28.47
C GLU A 101 -1.95 16.75 -29.45
N GLU A 102 -2.28 16.88 -30.74
CA GLU A 102 -1.34 17.07 -31.86
C GLU A 102 -0.50 18.37 -31.77
N GLN A 103 -0.84 19.29 -30.85
CA GLN A 103 -0.27 20.64 -30.77
C GLN A 103 0.38 20.97 -29.42
N ALA A 104 0.59 19.98 -28.54
CA ALA A 104 1.24 20.25 -27.27
C ALA A 104 2.73 20.56 -27.50
N GLY A 105 3.05 21.85 -27.62
CA GLY A 105 4.42 22.34 -27.73
C GLY A 105 5.24 22.01 -26.48
N PRO A 106 6.58 22.16 -26.55
CA PRO A 106 7.45 22.00 -25.39
C PRO A 106 7.16 23.12 -24.39
N GLY A 107 6.26 22.87 -23.44
CA GLY A 107 5.74 23.87 -22.50
C GLY A 107 4.30 23.66 -22.01
N GLY A 108 3.63 22.57 -22.42
CA GLY A 108 2.31 22.20 -21.89
C GLY A 108 2.33 21.92 -20.38
N ALA A 109 1.17 22.09 -19.72
CA ALA A 109 1.00 21.81 -18.30
C ALA A 109 1.50 20.39 -17.96
N THR A 110 2.26 20.26 -16.88
CA THR A 110 2.77 18.97 -16.42
C THR A 110 1.64 18.12 -15.85
N TRP A 111 1.89 16.81 -15.73
CA TRP A 111 0.94 15.90 -15.11
C TRP A 111 0.58 16.30 -13.67
N ASP A 112 1.54 16.87 -12.93
CA ASP A 112 1.32 17.39 -11.57
C ASP A 112 0.46 18.66 -11.57
N ASP A 113 0.66 19.57 -12.52
CA ASP A 113 -0.15 20.78 -12.67
C ASP A 113 -1.63 20.44 -12.92
N ILE A 114 -1.90 19.47 -13.80
CA ILE A 114 -3.25 19.04 -14.14
C ILE A 114 -3.92 18.37 -12.94
N LYS A 115 -3.17 17.55 -12.18
CA LYS A 115 -3.65 16.94 -10.94
C LYS A 115 -4.01 17.98 -9.89
N GLU A 116 -3.19 19.01 -9.71
CA GLU A 116 -3.49 20.10 -8.79
C GLU A 116 -4.76 20.87 -9.17
N ALA A 117 -4.90 21.20 -10.45
CA ALA A 117 -6.08 21.91 -10.95
C ALA A 117 -7.37 21.10 -10.73
N GLU A 118 -7.36 19.79 -10.99
CA GLU A 118 -8.50 18.91 -10.70
C GLU A 118 -8.89 18.88 -9.23
N ARG A 119 -7.91 18.90 -8.33
CA ARG A 119 -8.17 18.88 -6.88
C ARG A 119 -8.85 20.17 -6.43
N ARG A 120 -8.34 21.32 -6.86
CA ARG A 120 -8.92 22.64 -6.53
C ARG A 120 -10.35 22.79 -7.05
N ALA A 121 -10.74 22.03 -8.07
CA ALA A 121 -12.09 22.04 -8.64
C ALA A 121 -13.10 21.12 -7.91
N LYS A 122 -12.66 20.25 -6.98
CA LYS A 122 -13.57 19.34 -6.26
C LYS A 122 -14.33 20.07 -5.14
N PRO A 123 -15.66 19.93 -5.04
CA PRO A 123 -16.44 20.49 -3.93
C PRO A 123 -16.00 19.86 -2.59
N GLY A 124 -15.71 20.69 -1.58
CA GLY A 124 -15.33 20.23 -0.24
C GLY A 124 -13.83 20.13 0.04
N SER A 125 -12.94 20.48 -0.91
CA SER A 125 -11.48 20.51 -0.69
C SER A 125 -11.01 21.79 0.00
N GLY A 126 -11.52 22.06 1.20
CA GLY A 126 -11.21 23.28 1.95
C GLY A 126 -9.81 23.25 2.57
N ALA A 127 -9.40 22.11 3.14
CA ALA A 127 -8.09 21.94 3.73
C ALA A 127 -7.16 21.10 2.85
N LEU A 128 -5.86 21.39 2.99
CA LEU A 128 -4.80 20.84 2.16
C LEU A 128 -4.74 19.29 2.17
N LEU A 129 -5.15 18.66 3.28
CA LEU A 129 -5.02 17.23 3.53
C LEU A 129 -6.32 16.43 3.33
N ASP A 130 -7.45 17.10 3.04
CA ASP A 130 -8.80 16.47 3.02
C ASP A 130 -8.98 15.41 1.93
N ASP A 131 -8.09 15.37 0.93
CA ASP A 131 -8.17 14.43 -0.19
C ASP A 131 -7.30 13.17 0.00
N ILE A 132 -6.71 12.99 1.17
CA ILE A 132 -5.94 11.80 1.53
C ILE A 132 -6.92 10.75 2.10
N PRO A 133 -7.12 9.60 1.43
CA PRO A 133 -8.09 8.61 1.87
C PRO A 133 -7.77 8.06 3.26
N ASP A 134 -8.80 7.98 4.11
CA ASP A 134 -8.62 7.52 5.49
C ASP A 134 -8.21 6.04 5.60
N ALA A 135 -8.62 5.24 4.63
CA ALA A 135 -8.44 3.79 4.60
C ALA A 135 -7.05 3.32 4.13
N LEU A 136 -6.11 4.25 3.89
CA LEU A 136 -4.74 3.86 3.52
C LEU A 136 -4.00 3.22 4.70
N PRO A 137 -3.10 2.24 4.45
CA PRO A 137 -2.10 1.84 5.43
C PRO A 137 -1.34 3.06 5.97
N GLN A 138 -1.08 3.09 7.28
CA GLN A 138 -0.67 4.33 7.95
C GLN A 138 0.70 4.85 7.49
N LEU A 139 1.63 3.98 7.09
CA LEU A 139 2.92 4.43 6.52
C LEU A 139 2.73 5.11 5.16
N LEU A 140 1.87 4.54 4.30
CA LEU A 140 1.51 5.15 3.02
C LEU A 140 0.68 6.44 3.22
N ARG A 141 -0.18 6.47 4.23
CA ARG A 141 -0.94 7.67 4.59
C ARG A 141 0.00 8.79 5.04
N ALA A 142 0.94 8.50 5.94
CA ALA A 142 1.96 9.44 6.39
C ALA A 142 2.79 9.97 5.21
N TRP A 143 3.20 9.11 4.29
CA TRP A 143 3.89 9.53 3.06
C TRP A 143 3.08 10.56 2.27
N LYS A 144 1.80 10.29 2.03
CA LYS A 144 0.92 11.22 1.27
C LYS A 144 0.68 12.53 2.01
N ILE A 145 0.58 12.50 3.34
CA ILE A 145 0.46 13.72 4.17
C ILE A 145 1.71 14.58 3.98
N GLN A 146 2.89 13.97 4.03
CA GLN A 146 4.17 14.66 3.89
C GLN A 146 4.39 15.17 2.45
N GLU A 147 4.09 14.37 1.43
CA GLU A 147 4.11 14.80 0.01
C GLU A 147 3.19 16.01 -0.20
N ARG A 148 2.04 16.01 0.46
CA ARG A 148 1.09 17.11 0.36
C ARG A 148 1.59 18.37 1.07
N ALA A 149 2.14 18.25 2.27
CA ALA A 149 2.77 19.37 2.96
C ALA A 149 3.95 19.94 2.14
N ALA A 150 4.73 19.07 1.51
CA ALA A 150 5.84 19.47 0.64
C ALA A 150 5.38 20.25 -0.60
N SER A 151 4.21 19.92 -1.18
CA SER A 151 3.67 20.63 -2.35
C SER A 151 3.39 22.13 -2.12
N VAL A 152 3.23 22.56 -0.86
CA VAL A 152 3.08 23.98 -0.49
C VAL A 152 4.36 24.58 0.09
N GLY A 153 5.48 23.87 -0.02
CA GLY A 153 6.80 24.29 0.46
C GLY A 153 7.07 23.98 1.94
N PHE A 154 6.22 23.19 2.61
CA PHE A 154 6.48 22.72 3.97
C PHE A 154 7.28 21.42 3.93
N ASP A 155 8.58 21.55 3.63
CA ASP A 155 9.51 20.42 3.57
C ASP A 155 10.96 20.87 3.80
N TRP A 156 11.79 19.94 4.23
CA TRP A 156 13.24 20.07 4.20
C TRP A 156 13.75 20.00 2.76
N GLN A 157 14.89 20.62 2.46
CA GLN A 157 15.49 20.56 1.12
C GLN A 157 16.43 19.35 0.93
N GLU A 158 16.86 18.73 2.03
CA GLU A 158 17.83 17.63 2.04
C GLU A 158 17.41 16.55 3.04
N ALA A 159 17.84 15.30 2.79
CA ALA A 159 17.56 14.16 3.67
C ALA A 159 18.25 14.24 5.04
N ARG A 160 19.41 14.92 5.12
CA ARG A 160 20.24 14.94 6.34
C ARG A 160 19.55 15.60 7.55
N PRO A 161 18.88 16.75 7.42
CA PRO A 161 18.01 17.28 8.47
C PRO A 161 16.97 16.30 9.01
N VAL A 162 16.45 15.40 8.17
CA VAL A 162 15.46 14.40 8.58
C VAL A 162 16.08 13.36 9.52
N LEU A 163 17.35 12.98 9.31
CA LEU A 163 18.08 12.12 10.25
C LEU A 163 18.23 12.76 11.63
N SER A 164 18.45 14.08 11.69
CA SER A 164 18.49 14.80 12.95
C SER A 164 17.14 14.78 13.66
N LYS A 165 16.03 14.94 12.92
CA LYS A 165 14.69 14.82 13.49
C LYS A 165 14.41 13.40 14.01
N ILE A 166 14.80 12.35 13.29
CA ILE A 166 14.68 10.97 13.78
C ILE A 166 15.44 10.77 15.10
N ALA A 167 16.64 11.34 15.24
CA ALA A 167 17.41 11.26 16.49
C ALA A 167 16.75 12.03 17.65
N GLU A 168 16.11 13.16 17.34
CA GLU A 168 15.29 13.93 18.29
C GLU A 168 14.08 13.12 18.77
N GLU A 169 13.27 12.56 17.87
CA GLU A 169 12.10 11.72 18.24
C GLU A 169 12.51 10.49 19.06
N LEU A 170 13.65 9.89 18.74
CA LEU A 170 14.18 8.77 19.53
C LEU A 170 14.56 9.21 20.94
N THR A 171 15.12 10.41 21.09
CA THR A 171 15.46 10.99 22.40
C THR A 171 14.20 11.28 23.20
N GLU A 172 13.16 11.85 22.58
CA GLU A 172 11.87 12.12 23.23
C GLU A 172 11.19 10.83 23.70
N LEU A 173 11.25 9.76 22.89
CA LEU A 173 10.77 8.43 23.30
C LEU A 173 11.59 7.84 24.47
N GLU A 174 12.92 7.99 24.47
CA GLU A 174 13.79 7.55 25.57
C GLU A 174 13.49 8.31 26.87
N GLU A 175 13.25 9.62 26.78
CA GLU A 175 12.87 10.47 27.92
C GLU A 175 11.52 10.06 28.51
N ALA A 176 10.51 9.83 27.67
CA ALA A 176 9.19 9.36 28.09
C ALA A 176 9.26 7.98 28.77
N LEU A 177 10.10 7.06 28.27
CA LEU A 177 10.35 5.76 28.90
C LEU A 177 11.02 5.91 30.28
N ALA A 178 12.01 6.80 30.40
CA ALA A 178 12.72 7.05 31.65
C ALA A 178 11.86 7.75 32.70
N ALA A 179 10.90 8.58 32.27
CA ALA A 179 9.92 9.25 33.12
C ALA A 179 8.79 8.32 33.61
N GLU A 180 8.72 7.09 33.09
CA GLU A 180 7.58 6.17 33.28
C GLU A 180 6.24 6.83 32.90
N ASP A 181 6.25 7.58 31.79
CA ASP A 181 5.07 8.30 31.34
C ASP A 181 3.91 7.37 30.99
N ALA A 182 2.71 7.97 30.93
CA ALA A 182 1.50 7.26 30.54
C ALA A 182 1.65 6.63 29.14
N GLN A 183 1.00 5.49 28.95
CA GLN A 183 1.05 4.72 27.71
C GLN A 183 0.66 5.55 26.47
N ASP A 184 -0.25 6.51 26.62
CA ASP A 184 -0.67 7.41 25.53
C ASP A 184 0.49 8.31 25.07
N ARG A 185 1.33 8.80 26.00
CA ARG A 185 2.51 9.63 25.65
C ARG A 185 3.56 8.78 24.94
N LEU A 186 3.83 7.58 25.43
CA LEU A 186 4.74 6.64 24.75
C LEU A 186 4.27 6.31 23.33
N ALA A 187 2.95 6.18 23.12
CA ALA A 187 2.37 5.93 21.80
C ALA A 187 2.52 7.13 20.86
N GLU A 188 2.42 8.36 21.39
CA GLU A 188 2.65 9.61 20.65
C GLU A 188 4.10 9.67 20.13
N GLU A 189 5.09 9.54 21.02
CA GLU A 189 6.52 9.60 20.63
C GLU A 189 6.91 8.49 19.65
N LEU A 190 6.39 7.27 19.86
CA LEU A 190 6.59 6.18 18.91
C LEU A 190 5.96 6.49 17.54
N GLY A 191 4.80 7.15 17.54
CA GLY A 191 4.13 7.62 16.34
C GLY A 191 4.97 8.65 15.57
N ASP A 192 5.53 9.63 16.27
CA ASP A 192 6.36 10.69 15.67
C ASP A 192 7.70 10.15 15.15
N LEU A 193 8.31 9.19 15.85
CA LEU A 193 9.48 8.45 15.36
C LEU A 193 9.17 7.72 14.04
N LEU A 194 8.04 7.01 13.97
CA LEU A 194 7.61 6.32 12.75
C LEU A 194 7.30 7.32 11.63
N PHE A 195 6.63 8.44 11.93
CA PHE A 195 6.33 9.49 10.97
C PHE A 195 7.62 10.10 10.39
N SER A 196 8.62 10.36 11.23
CA SER A 196 9.94 10.85 10.83
C SER A 196 10.71 9.82 9.99
N ALA A 197 10.60 8.53 10.30
CA ALA A 197 11.17 7.46 9.48
C ALA A 197 10.53 7.40 8.07
N VAL A 198 9.21 7.59 7.96
CA VAL A 198 8.52 7.70 6.65
C VAL A 198 9.04 8.90 5.87
N ASN A 199 9.27 10.04 6.55
CA ASN A 199 9.78 11.25 5.91
C ASN A 199 11.20 11.05 5.35
N LEU A 200 12.05 10.31 6.06
CA LEU A 200 13.36 9.93 5.52
C LEU A 200 13.22 9.06 4.28
N GLY A 201 12.31 8.07 4.31
CA GLY A 201 11.98 7.27 3.14
C GLY A 201 11.60 8.16 1.95
N ARG A 202 10.76 9.18 2.17
CA ARG A 202 10.32 10.12 1.12
C ARG A 202 11.48 10.91 0.51
N HIS A 203 12.39 11.41 1.34
CA HIS A 203 13.60 12.10 0.89
C HIS A 203 14.57 11.19 0.13
N LEU A 204 14.51 9.87 0.35
CA LEU A 204 15.34 8.88 -0.34
C LEU A 204 14.64 8.23 -1.55
N ASP A 205 13.39 8.61 -1.85
CA ASP A 205 12.52 7.95 -2.84
C ASP A 205 12.32 6.45 -2.55
N ILE A 206 12.17 6.11 -1.27
CA ILE A 206 11.96 4.75 -0.76
C ILE A 206 10.64 4.69 0.01
N SER A 207 9.65 4.01 -0.56
CA SER A 207 8.39 3.65 0.14
C SER A 207 8.68 2.92 1.46
N ALA A 208 8.34 3.57 2.59
CA ALA A 208 8.54 3.00 3.92
C ALA A 208 7.73 1.71 4.14
N GLU A 209 6.52 1.66 3.57
CA GLU A 209 5.65 0.49 3.55
C GLU A 209 6.36 -0.70 2.88
N ASP A 210 6.93 -0.50 1.69
CA ASP A 210 7.66 -1.54 0.98
C ASP A 210 8.98 -1.93 1.65
N ALA A 211 9.69 -0.96 2.22
CA ALA A 211 10.92 -1.21 2.97
C ALA A 211 10.65 -2.10 4.19
N LEU A 212 9.54 -1.86 4.90
CA LEU A 212 9.11 -2.68 6.02
C LEU A 212 8.67 -4.08 5.54
N ARG A 213 7.86 -4.17 4.48
CA ARG A 213 7.44 -5.44 3.86
C ARG A 213 8.64 -6.33 3.51
N LYS A 214 9.67 -5.76 2.86
CA LYS A 214 10.92 -6.47 2.52
C LYS A 214 11.71 -6.87 3.77
N SER A 215 11.71 -6.05 4.82
CA SER A 215 12.36 -6.37 6.09
C SER A 215 11.66 -7.51 6.84
N ASN A 216 10.33 -7.56 6.82
CA ASN A 216 9.53 -8.66 7.35
C ASN A 216 9.83 -9.96 6.61
N GLU A 217 9.92 -9.92 5.29
CA GLU A 217 10.25 -11.12 4.50
C GLU A 217 11.67 -11.62 4.77
N LYS A 218 12.64 -10.71 4.88
CA LYS A 218 14.01 -11.03 5.30
C LYS A 218 14.04 -11.65 6.70
N PHE A 219 13.27 -11.12 7.65
CA PHE A 219 13.17 -11.68 8.99
C PHE A 219 12.58 -13.11 8.93
N ARG A 220 11.46 -13.28 8.23
CA ARG A 220 10.79 -14.58 8.04
C ARG A 220 11.72 -15.62 7.45
N ARG A 221 12.47 -15.27 6.39
CA ARG A 221 13.47 -16.16 5.77
C ARG A 221 14.53 -16.59 6.77
N ARG A 222 15.13 -15.64 7.49
CA ARG A 222 16.18 -15.92 8.48
C ARG A 222 15.67 -16.77 9.63
N PHE A 223 14.47 -16.48 10.12
CA PHE A 223 13.86 -17.23 11.21
C PHE A 223 13.54 -18.68 10.81
N ARG A 224 13.12 -18.91 9.55
CA ARG A 224 12.99 -20.28 9.01
C ARG A 224 14.32 -21.03 8.99
N CYS A 225 15.43 -20.37 8.70
CA CYS A 225 16.76 -21.01 8.82
C CYS A 225 17.05 -21.39 10.28
N VAL A 226 16.72 -20.52 11.25
CA VAL A 226 16.84 -20.84 12.69
C VAL A 226 16.00 -22.07 13.05
N GLU A 227 14.73 -22.11 12.62
CA GLU A 227 13.84 -23.27 12.82
C GLU A 227 14.45 -24.56 12.28
N GLN A 228 14.98 -24.53 11.06
CA GLN A 228 15.60 -25.69 10.43
C GLN A 228 16.88 -26.13 11.16
N GLN A 229 17.73 -25.20 11.58
CA GLN A 229 18.95 -25.50 12.32
C GLN A 229 18.63 -26.12 13.69
N MET A 230 17.65 -25.59 14.42
CA MET A 230 17.23 -26.16 15.70
C MET A 230 16.60 -27.55 15.52
N ALA A 231 15.78 -27.72 14.48
CA ALA A 231 15.19 -29.02 14.15
C ALA A 231 16.25 -30.07 13.78
N GLN A 232 17.30 -29.69 13.04
CA GLN A 232 18.44 -30.58 12.74
C GLN A 232 19.20 -31.01 14.00
N GLN A 233 19.20 -30.19 15.04
CA GLN A 233 19.77 -30.51 16.35
C GLN A 233 18.80 -31.31 17.25
N GLY A 234 17.63 -31.69 16.73
CA GLY A 234 16.60 -32.41 17.47
C GLY A 234 15.91 -31.56 18.55
N LYS A 235 16.03 -30.23 18.48
CA LYS A 235 15.44 -29.30 19.46
C LYS A 235 14.17 -28.67 18.90
N SER A 236 13.21 -28.45 19.80
CA SER A 236 12.06 -27.56 19.55
C SER A 236 12.43 -26.14 19.95
N LEU A 237 11.97 -25.13 19.20
CA LEU A 237 12.18 -23.71 19.54
C LEU A 237 11.72 -23.37 20.96
N ALA A 238 10.62 -23.98 21.43
CA ALA A 238 10.10 -23.75 22.78
C ALA A 238 11.06 -24.21 23.89
N ASN A 239 11.99 -25.10 23.56
CA ASN A 239 12.98 -25.64 24.49
C ASN A 239 14.39 -25.08 24.24
N CYS A 240 14.55 -24.14 23.31
CA CYS A 240 15.82 -23.49 23.03
C CYS A 240 15.99 -22.25 23.91
N SER A 241 17.20 -21.98 24.36
CA SER A 241 17.52 -20.71 25.00
C SER A 241 17.56 -19.58 23.97
N MET A 242 17.42 -18.34 24.44
CA MET A 242 17.59 -17.15 23.60
C MET A 242 19.00 -17.11 22.97
N GLU A 243 20.03 -17.51 23.73
CA GLU A 243 21.41 -17.58 23.23
C GLU A 243 21.56 -18.59 22.08
N GLU A 244 20.92 -19.75 22.17
CA GLU A 244 20.95 -20.77 21.10
C GLU A 244 20.25 -20.27 19.83
N MET A 245 19.09 -19.61 20.00
CA MET A 245 18.36 -19.00 18.89
C MET A 245 19.14 -17.84 18.26
N GLU A 246 19.83 -17.02 19.07
CA GLU A 246 20.65 -15.92 18.58
C GLU A 246 21.89 -16.42 17.82
N GLN A 247 22.54 -17.50 18.29
CA GLN A 247 23.66 -18.11 17.55
C GLN A 247 23.22 -18.62 16.17
N ALA A 248 22.08 -19.32 16.11
CA ALA A 248 21.50 -19.78 14.85
C ALA A 248 21.09 -18.62 13.95
N TRP A 249 20.55 -17.53 14.53
CA TRP A 249 20.18 -16.32 13.82
C TRP A 249 21.40 -15.61 13.20
N GLN A 250 22.51 -15.52 13.93
CA GLN A 250 23.76 -14.96 13.41
C GLN A 250 24.33 -15.81 12.28
N ALA A 251 24.24 -17.14 12.36
CA ALA A 251 24.59 -18.02 11.25
C ALA A 251 23.69 -17.76 10.02
N ALA A 252 22.38 -17.61 10.21
CA ALA A 252 21.43 -17.29 9.13
C ALA A 252 21.59 -15.89 8.51
N LYS A 253 22.36 -14.98 9.13
CA LYS A 253 22.71 -13.68 8.53
C LYS A 253 23.85 -13.79 7.51
N LEU A 254 24.67 -14.84 7.59
CA LEU A 254 25.86 -15.04 6.76
C LEU A 254 25.56 -15.79 5.45
N GLU A 255 24.37 -16.39 5.33
CA GLU A 255 23.79 -16.93 4.09
C GLU A 255 23.00 -15.87 3.30
#